data_AF-A0A7C3N920-F1
#
_entry.id   AF-A0A7C3N920-F1
#
_cell.length_a   1.000
_cell.length_b   1.000
_cell.length_c   1.000
_cell.angle_alpha   90.00
_cell.angle_beta   90.00
_cell.angle_gamma   90.00
#
_symmetry.space_group_name_H-M   'P 1'
#
loop_
_entity.id
_entity.type
_entity.pdbx_description
1 polymer ?
#
loop_
_entity_poly.entity_id
_entity_poly.type
_entity_poly.pdbx_seq_one_letter_code
_entity_poly.pdbx_strand_id
1 'polypeptide(L)' 'DPAVFEQAAAGLEVPLTEIVHIGDRESNDIAGPLALGMKAILYTGAIDRGSANTQATATCRDYADLPAILAAM' A
#
# COMPACT_ATOMS: atom_id res chain seq x y z
N ASP A 1 -0.78 8.28 -11.38
CA ASP A 1 -1.23 7.73 -12.66
C ASP A 1 -1.61 6.27 -12.40
N PRO A 2 -2.88 5.87 -12.61
CA PRO A 2 -3.31 4.48 -12.45
C PRO A 2 -2.52 3.47 -13.27
N ALA A 3 -2.00 3.89 -14.43
CA ALA A 3 -1.34 3.00 -15.39
C ALA A 3 -0.12 2.27 -14.79
N VAL A 4 0.56 2.86 -13.80
CA VAL A 4 1.71 2.21 -13.15
C VAL A 4 1.31 0.94 -12.40
N PHE A 5 0.14 0.93 -11.76
CA PHE A 5 -0.36 -0.20 -10.99
C PHE A 5 -0.91 -1.28 -11.92
N GLU A 6 -1.64 -0.88 -12.96
CA GLU A 6 -2.15 -1.80 -13.98
C GLU A 6 -1.02 -2.52 -14.72
N GLN A 7 0.05 -1.80 -15.07
CA GLN A 7 1.25 -2.40 -15.67
C GLN A 7 1.97 -3.35 -14.72
N ALA A 8 2.05 -3.01 -13.42
CA ALA A 8 2.62 -3.90 -12.42
C ALA A 8 1.81 -5.20 -12.28
N ALA A 9 0.48 -5.09 -12.21
CA ALA A 9 -0.42 -6.25 -12.18
C ALA A 9 -0.28 -7.12 -13.43
N ALA A 10 -0.23 -6.51 -14.61
CA ALA A 10 -0.02 -7.22 -15.87
C ALA A 10 1.34 -7.94 -15.90
N GLY A 11 2.41 -7.29 -15.45
CA GLY A 11 3.75 -7.88 -15.42
C GLY A 11 3.93 -8.99 -14.39
N LEU A 12 3.13 -8.99 -13.32
CA LEU A 12 3.09 -10.03 -12.28
C LEU A 12 2.07 -11.13 -12.58
N GLU A 13 1.23 -10.97 -13.60
CA GLU A 13 0.12 -11.87 -13.95
C GLU A 13 -0.86 -12.13 -12.79
N VAL A 14 -1.10 -11.11 -11.95
CA VAL A 14 -2.04 -11.16 -10.83
C VAL A 14 -3.09 -10.05 -10.93
N PRO A 15 -4.31 -10.26 -10.45
CA PRO A 15 -5.30 -9.18 -10.38
C PRO A 15 -4.87 -8.09 -9.39
N LEU A 16 -5.27 -6.84 -9.65
CA LEU A 16 -5.02 -5.70 -8.74
C LEU A 16 -5.45 -5.97 -7.30
N THR A 17 -6.54 -6.72 -7.11
CA THR A 17 -7.09 -7.07 -5.79
C THR A 17 -6.20 -8.02 -4.97
N GLU A 18 -5.21 -8.65 -5.59
CA GLU A 18 -4.22 -9.51 -4.91
C GLU A 18 -2.91 -8.77 -4.60
N ILE A 19 -2.81 -7.49 -4.94
CA ILE A 19 -1.62 -6.68 -4.69
C ILE A 19 -1.86 -5.79 -3.47
N VAL A 20 -0.85 -5.75 -2.59
CA VAL A 20 -0.74 -4.78 -1.50
C VAL A 20 0.37 -3.80 -1.86
N HIS A 21 0.05 -2.51 -2.02
CA HIS A 21 1.08 -1.49 -2.20
C HIS A 21 1.60 -0.99 -0.85
N ILE A 22 2.90 -0.71 -0.76
CA ILE A 22 3.54 -0.23 0.47
C ILE A 22 4.36 1.01 0.13
N GLY A 23 4.08 2.14 0.79
CA GLY A 23 4.79 3.39 0.55
C GLY A 23 4.56 4.44 1.64
N ASP A 24 5.20 5.61 1.54
CA ASP A 24 5.25 6.61 2.61
C ASP A 24 4.31 7.81 2.40
N ARG A 25 3.56 7.85 1.28
CA ARG A 25 2.73 9.00 0.92
C ARG A 25 1.28 8.66 0.67
N GLU A 26 0.40 9.40 1.35
CA GLU A 26 -1.05 9.24 1.23
C GLU A 26 -1.56 9.40 -0.21
N SER A 27 -1.08 10.41 -0.96
CA SER A 27 -1.69 10.78 -2.25
C SER A 27 -1.44 9.78 -3.38
N ASN A 28 -0.30 9.08 -3.39
CA ASN A 28 0.08 8.17 -4.48
C ASN A 28 0.31 6.74 -4.03
N ASP A 29 0.76 6.49 -2.79
CA ASP A 29 0.97 5.13 -2.29
C ASP A 29 -0.27 4.55 -1.58
N ILE A 30 -1.19 5.40 -1.12
CA ILE A 30 -2.40 4.96 -0.43
C ILE A 30 -3.63 5.18 -1.31
N ALA A 31 -3.96 6.44 -1.61
CA ALA A 31 -5.17 6.79 -2.35
C ALA A 31 -5.18 6.19 -3.77
N GLY A 32 -4.02 6.13 -4.44
CA GLY A 32 -3.88 5.56 -5.78
C GLY A 32 -4.26 4.07 -5.84
N PRO A 33 -3.56 3.20 -5.10
CA PRO A 33 -3.87 1.77 -5.03
C PRO A 33 -5.29 1.48 -4.55
N LEU A 34 -5.77 2.18 -3.52
CA LEU A 34 -7.14 1.98 -2.99
C LEU A 34 -8.21 2.30 -4.04
N ALA A 35 -8.01 3.36 -4.85
CA ALA A 35 -8.93 3.71 -5.93
C ALA A 35 -9.05 2.63 -7.02
N LEU A 36 -8.07 1.72 -7.09
CA LEU A 36 -8.03 0.58 -8.03
C LEU A 36 -8.45 -0.74 -7.39
N GLY A 37 -8.89 -0.74 -6.13
CA GLY A 37 -9.32 -1.94 -5.40
C GLY A 37 -8.17 -2.78 -4.84
N MET A 38 -6.95 -2.25 -4.84
CA MET A 38 -5.80 -2.84 -4.14
C MET A 38 -5.91 -2.60 -2.64
N LYS A 39 -5.09 -3.29 -1.84
CA LYS A 39 -4.82 -2.90 -0.44
C LYS A 39 -3.59 -1.99 -0.38
N ALA A 40 -3.47 -1.18 0.67
CA ALA A 40 -2.33 -0.28 0.85
C ALA A 40 -1.83 -0.22 2.30
N ILE A 41 -0.52 -0.18 2.47
CA ILE A 41 0.14 -0.02 3.79
C ILE A 41 0.93 1.29 3.79
N LEU A 42 0.64 2.17 4.76
CA LEU A 42 1.44 3.37 4.98
C LEU A 42 2.68 3.04 5.82
N TYR A 43 3.85 3.20 5.23
CA TYR A 43 5.13 3.09 5.92
C TYR A 43 5.50 4.40 6.62
N THR A 44 5.75 4.33 7.93
CA THR A 44 6.03 5.47 8.80
C THR A 44 7.41 5.39 9.46
N GLY A 45 8.20 4.37 9.15
CA GLY A 45 9.49 4.10 9.80
C GLY A 45 10.55 5.17 9.57
N ALA A 46 10.56 5.79 8.39
CA ALA A 46 11.46 6.90 8.07
C ALA A 46 10.92 8.23 8.61
N ILE A 47 9.70 8.59 8.21
CA ILE A 47 8.99 9.81 8.61
C ILE A 47 7.50 9.49 8.64
N ASP A 48 6.83 9.84 9.74
CA ASP A 48 5.37 9.81 9.77
C ASP A 48 4.81 11.07 9.09
N ARG A 49 4.32 10.91 7.86
CA ARG A 49 3.81 12.01 7.02
C ARG A 49 2.30 12.26 7.17
N GLY A 50 1.63 11.58 8.11
CA GLY A 50 0.18 11.77 8.29
C GLY A 50 -0.60 10.50 8.59
N SER A 51 -0.03 9.56 9.35
CA SER A 51 -0.71 8.34 9.78
C SER A 51 -2.05 8.61 10.47
N ALA A 52 -2.19 9.75 11.15
CA ALA A 52 -3.43 10.15 11.82
C ALA A 52 -4.63 10.37 10.87
N ASN A 53 -4.39 10.62 9.58
CA ASN A 53 -5.43 10.90 8.58
C ASN A 53 -5.36 9.94 7.38
N THR A 54 -4.69 8.80 7.53
CA THR A 54 -4.50 7.87 6.42
C THR A 54 -5.73 7.01 6.14
N GLN A 55 -5.95 6.70 4.87
CA GLN A 55 -6.92 5.69 4.43
C GLN A 55 -6.30 4.29 4.30
N ALA A 56 -5.02 4.12 4.64
CA ALA A 56 -4.31 2.86 4.48
C ALA A 56 -5.01 1.70 5.19
N THR A 57 -4.96 0.52 4.58
CA THR A 57 -5.45 -0.73 5.17
C THR A 57 -4.71 -1.06 6.47
N ALA A 58 -3.42 -0.73 6.54
CA ALA A 58 -2.63 -0.80 7.76
C ALA A 58 -1.52 0.25 7.75
N THR A 59 -0.88 0.44 8.91
CA THR A 59 0.37 1.22 9.02
C THR A 59 1.51 0.30 9.42
N CYS A 60 2.72 0.61 8.98
CA CYS A 60 3.92 -0.16 9.26
C CYS A 60 5.04 0.79 9.68
N ARG A 61 5.65 0.59 10.84
CA ARG A 61 6.81 1.39 11.29
C ARG A 61 8.12 0.66 11.07
N ASP A 62 8.16 -0.66 11.29
CA ASP A 62 9.32 -1.49 11.03
C ASP A 62 8.99 -2.52 9.94
N TYR A 63 9.89 -2.72 8.96
CA TYR A 63 9.70 -3.73 7.94
C TYR A 63 9.66 -5.16 8.52
N ALA A 64 10.25 -5.38 9.70
CA ALA A 64 10.14 -6.64 10.42
C ALA A 64 8.69 -7.02 10.77
N ASP A 65 7.78 -6.03 10.87
CA ASP A 65 6.37 -6.24 11.20
C ASP A 65 5.52 -6.62 9.97
N LEU A 66 6.02 -6.42 8.75
CA LEU A 66 5.25 -6.66 7.51
C LEU A 66 4.67 -8.08 7.42
N PRO A 67 5.40 -9.17 7.74
CA PRO A 67 4.81 -10.51 7.69
C PRO A 67 3.59 -10.67 8.59
N ALA A 68 3.64 -10.10 9.80
CA ALA A 68 2.52 -10.16 10.75
C ALA A 68 1.35 -9.27 10.30
N ILE A 69 1.63 -8.08 9.77
CA ILE A 69 0.63 -7.18 9.22
C ILE A 69 -0.10 -7.84 8.04
N LEU A 70 0.64 -8.42 7.09
CA LEU A 70 0.06 -9.10 5.91
C LEU A 70 -0.78 -10.32 6.29
N ALA A 71 -0.36 -11.09 7.30
CA ALA A 71 -1.11 -12.24 7.78
C ALA A 71 -2.45 -11.88 8.47
N ALA A 72 -2.61 -10.63 8.91
CA ALA A 72 -3.81 -10.14 9.58
C ALA A 72 -4.83 -9.46 8.62
N MET A 73 -4.54 -9.42 7.32
CA MET A 73 -5.33 -8.71 6.28
C MET A 73 -6.39 -9.54 5.58
#